data_AF-V9FYI5-F1
#
_entry.id   AF-V9FYI5-F1
#
_cell.length_a   1.000
_cell.length_b   1.000
_cell.length_c   1.000
_cell.angle_alpha   90.00
_cell.angle_beta   90.00
_cell.angle_gamma   90.00
#
_symmetry.space_group_name_H-M   'P 1'
#
loop_
_entity.id
_entity.type
_entity.pdbx_description
1 polymer ?
#
loop_
_entity_poly.entity_id
_entity_poly.type
_entity_poly.pdbx_seq_one_letter_code
_entity_poly.pdbx_strand_id
1 'polypeptide(L)'
;MIFIVSLTLLFLPFVDAHTWIDCFDTDRTKVYNKSASYIFGGSAGNGFCDGYGAGYPGRGDTNIGTEYTFKMLENEVEAGTAVCETVDADTYTNTNWRKRISVKAGVPVYFAYLPNGHIVKDKKAIGTQHGVYWTGKVDTSLTSTLEMTEDKLINGHTMDYDDGNCGETYNYEGNPSGRAGNGWPCIGSFAVPTGTAPGIYSMVWYWTFWLDNEASYVDQSQARGYFGAAYSTCFEVEVTSSGNVISTASMLNISVETTTTTGFYKSGTSTFSGLKTGDESLAGVHAANSSSGSGVFSEVHFDNATVGSEWSKGSHASWDNETVETLSDNSMSGRSSDLTVVLLLLIALL
;
A
#
# COMPACT_ATOMS: atom_id res chain seq x y z
N MET A 1 31.37 3.94 -57.17
CA MET A 1 30.65 4.50 -56.01
C MET A 1 30.26 3.35 -55.11
N ILE A 2 30.93 3.20 -53.98
CA ILE A 2 30.66 2.13 -53.00
C ILE A 2 29.68 2.73 -51.99
N PHE A 3 28.46 2.18 -51.95
CA PHE A 3 27.49 2.50 -50.90
C PHE A 3 27.95 1.82 -49.61
N ILE A 4 28.44 2.61 -48.65
CA ILE A 4 28.61 2.18 -47.27
C ILE A 4 27.22 2.26 -46.64
N VAL A 5 26.52 1.13 -46.58
CA VAL A 5 25.32 0.98 -45.75
C VAL A 5 25.81 0.94 -44.31
N SER A 6 25.71 2.07 -43.62
CA SER A 6 25.98 2.17 -42.20
C SER A 6 24.86 1.41 -41.47
N LEU A 7 25.13 0.16 -41.09
CA LEU A 7 24.27 -0.61 -40.20
C LEU A 7 24.48 -0.06 -38.79
N THR A 8 23.80 1.04 -38.46
CA THR A 8 23.54 1.40 -37.08
C THR A 8 22.70 0.26 -36.48
N LEU A 9 23.36 -0.70 -35.82
CA LEU A 9 22.72 -1.53 -34.81
C LEU A 9 22.12 -0.55 -33.80
N LEU A 10 20.83 -0.31 -33.93
CA LEU A 10 19.98 0.10 -32.82
C LEU A 10 20.11 -1.05 -31.81
N PHE A 11 21.05 -0.92 -30.87
CA PHE A 11 20.91 -1.52 -29.57
C PHE A 11 19.68 -0.87 -28.96
N LEU A 12 18.50 -1.36 -29.32
CA LEU A 12 17.34 -1.23 -28.47
C LEU A 12 17.81 -1.84 -27.15
N PRO A 13 17.89 -1.08 -26.04
CA PRO A 13 17.90 -1.74 -24.76
C PRO A 13 16.59 -2.51 -24.74
N PHE A 14 16.66 -3.83 -24.93
CA PHE A 14 15.67 -4.69 -24.36
C PHE A 14 15.76 -4.37 -22.88
N VAL A 15 14.87 -3.48 -22.42
CA VAL A 15 14.59 -3.33 -21.01
C VAL A 15 14.03 -4.69 -20.66
N ASP A 16 14.90 -5.56 -20.18
CA ASP A 16 14.50 -6.83 -19.66
C ASP A 16 13.72 -6.48 -18.39
N ALA A 17 12.42 -6.53 -18.57
CA ALA A 17 11.40 -6.08 -17.65
C ALA A 17 11.38 -7.06 -16.50
N HIS A 18 11.96 -6.64 -15.38
CA HIS A 18 12.27 -7.50 -14.26
C HIS A 18 11.68 -6.93 -12.97
N THR A 19 10.97 -7.77 -12.23
CA THR A 19 10.29 -7.37 -11.01
C THR A 19 10.11 -8.60 -10.12
N TRP A 20 10.31 -8.41 -8.83
CA TRP A 20 10.20 -9.43 -7.79
C TRP A 20 10.15 -8.73 -6.43
N ILE A 21 9.89 -9.49 -5.38
CA ILE A 21 9.99 -8.97 -4.01
C ILE A 21 11.43 -9.11 -3.48
N ASP A 22 12.03 -7.99 -3.10
CA ASP A 22 13.38 -7.93 -2.53
C ASP A 22 13.43 -8.19 -1.02
N CYS A 23 12.35 -7.87 -0.31
CA CYS A 23 12.38 -7.71 1.13
C CYS A 23 10.97 -7.84 1.71
N PHE A 24 10.83 -8.63 2.78
CA PHE A 24 9.67 -8.61 3.67
C PHE A 24 10.08 -8.20 5.08
N ASP A 25 9.31 -7.33 5.72
CA ASP A 25 9.53 -6.94 7.11
C ASP A 25 8.25 -6.42 7.78
N THR A 26 8.23 -6.35 9.11
CA THR A 26 7.14 -5.71 9.85
C THR A 26 7.40 -4.23 10.12
N ASP A 27 8.65 -3.76 9.96
CA ASP A 27 9.02 -2.35 10.01
C ASP A 27 9.04 -1.75 8.60
N ARG A 28 7.98 -1.00 8.24
CA ARG A 28 7.90 -0.27 6.97
C ARG A 28 9.08 0.67 6.75
N THR A 29 9.62 1.29 7.80
CA THR A 29 10.76 2.21 7.69
C THR A 29 12.02 1.46 7.26
N LYS A 30 12.19 0.24 7.75
CA LYS A 30 13.28 -0.65 7.35
C LYS A 30 13.15 -1.06 5.89
N VAL A 31 11.95 -1.43 5.45
CA VAL A 31 11.70 -1.79 4.04
C VAL A 31 11.89 -0.59 3.10
N TYR A 32 11.37 0.58 3.45
CA TYR A 32 11.31 1.73 2.54
C TYR A 32 12.46 2.71 2.71
N ASN A 33 12.71 3.22 3.91
CA ASN A 33 13.68 4.31 4.14
C ASN A 33 15.13 3.82 4.21
N LYS A 34 15.34 2.53 4.50
CA LYS A 34 16.67 1.90 4.55
C LYS A 34 16.91 0.97 3.36
N SER A 35 16.10 1.10 2.32
CA SER A 35 16.10 0.27 1.12
C SER A 35 17.45 0.22 0.40
N ALA A 36 18.17 1.35 0.36
CA ALA A 36 19.50 1.41 -0.24
C ALA A 36 20.48 0.37 0.36
N SER A 37 20.32 0.00 1.64
CA SER A 37 21.18 -0.99 2.30
C SER A 37 21.05 -2.39 1.72
N TYR A 38 19.86 -2.80 1.28
CA TYR A 38 19.66 -4.13 0.69
C TYR A 38 19.60 -4.10 -0.84
N ILE A 39 19.17 -3.00 -1.46
CA ILE A 39 19.14 -2.87 -2.92
C ILE A 39 20.54 -2.67 -3.51
N PHE A 40 21.37 -1.84 -2.87
CA PHE A 40 22.72 -1.49 -3.37
C PHE A 40 23.86 -2.02 -2.52
N GLY A 41 23.56 -2.69 -1.40
CA GLY A 41 24.58 -3.25 -0.51
C GLY A 41 25.30 -4.49 -1.05
N GLY A 42 24.91 -5.01 -2.21
CA GLY A 42 25.43 -6.26 -2.74
C GLY A 42 25.20 -7.42 -1.77
N SER A 43 26.19 -8.30 -1.62
CA SER A 43 26.11 -9.42 -0.68
C SER A 43 26.05 -8.99 0.79
N ALA A 44 26.52 -7.80 1.14
CA ALA A 44 26.42 -7.27 2.50
C ALA A 44 24.98 -6.88 2.88
N GLY A 45 24.08 -6.75 1.89
CA GLY A 45 22.64 -6.53 2.11
C GLY A 45 21.87 -7.81 2.43
N ASN A 46 22.47 -8.99 2.28
CA ASN A 46 21.81 -10.25 2.55
C ASN A 46 21.50 -10.40 4.05
N GLY A 47 20.29 -10.85 4.37
CA GLY A 47 19.80 -10.97 5.75
C GLY A 47 19.38 -9.65 6.39
N PHE A 48 19.38 -8.53 5.65
CA PHE A 48 18.87 -7.26 6.14
C PHE A 48 17.40 -7.35 6.56
N CYS A 49 16.56 -8.03 5.78
CA CYS A 49 15.11 -8.12 5.97
C CYS A 49 14.71 -9.34 6.79
N ASP A 50 13.52 -9.29 7.38
CA ASP A 50 13.01 -10.39 8.20
C ASP A 50 12.43 -11.56 7.40
N GLY A 51 12.13 -11.37 6.12
CA GLY A 51 11.85 -12.47 5.21
C GLY A 51 12.19 -12.15 3.76
N TYR A 52 12.20 -13.21 2.95
CA TYR A 52 12.53 -13.18 1.53
C TYR A 52 11.62 -14.14 0.75
N GLY A 53 11.54 -13.93 -0.56
CA GLY A 53 10.89 -14.90 -1.44
C GLY A 53 11.66 -16.22 -1.51
N ALA A 54 10.93 -17.29 -1.85
CA ALA A 54 11.54 -18.59 -2.09
C ALA A 54 12.49 -18.48 -3.29
N GLY A 55 13.68 -19.06 -3.20
CA GLY A 55 14.70 -18.98 -4.25
C GLY A 55 15.48 -17.67 -4.33
N TYR A 56 15.15 -16.62 -3.55
CA TYR A 56 15.79 -15.30 -3.66
C TYR A 56 17.33 -15.38 -3.57
N PRO A 57 18.09 -15.02 -4.62
CA PRO A 57 19.55 -15.19 -4.64
C PRO A 57 20.28 -14.09 -3.84
N GLY A 58 19.60 -12.97 -3.57
CA GLY A 58 20.18 -11.79 -2.94
C GLY A 58 20.82 -10.85 -3.95
N ARG A 59 20.85 -9.55 -3.63
CA ARG A 59 21.40 -8.48 -4.49
C ARG A 59 22.93 -8.52 -4.63
N GLY A 60 23.60 -9.47 -3.98
CA GLY A 60 24.99 -9.81 -4.26
C GLY A 60 25.17 -10.55 -5.59
N ASP A 61 24.09 -11.12 -6.13
CA ASP A 61 24.07 -11.72 -7.45
C ASP A 61 23.88 -10.64 -8.53
N THR A 62 24.84 -10.55 -9.47
CA THR A 62 24.79 -9.57 -10.56
C THR A 62 23.74 -9.88 -11.60
N ASN A 63 23.25 -11.12 -11.64
CA ASN A 63 22.27 -11.61 -12.60
C ASN A 63 20.88 -11.79 -11.97
N ILE A 64 20.67 -11.31 -10.73
CA ILE A 64 19.38 -11.42 -10.04
C ILE A 64 18.19 -10.96 -10.90
N GLY A 65 18.41 -9.96 -11.76
CA GLY A 65 17.52 -9.53 -12.83
C GLY A 65 16.88 -10.71 -13.54
N THR A 66 17.72 -11.43 -14.27
CA THR A 66 17.34 -12.55 -15.12
C THR A 66 17.04 -13.82 -14.34
N GLU A 67 17.72 -14.04 -13.20
CA GLU A 67 17.66 -15.30 -12.47
C GLU A 67 16.49 -15.40 -11.50
N TYR A 68 15.93 -14.27 -11.04
CA TYR A 68 14.86 -14.28 -10.04
C TYR A 68 13.54 -13.68 -10.54
N THR A 69 13.50 -13.23 -11.79
CA THR A 69 12.25 -12.79 -12.40
C THR A 69 11.51 -13.99 -12.98
N PHE A 70 10.40 -14.35 -12.35
CA PHE A 70 9.48 -15.31 -12.94
C PHE A 70 8.43 -14.58 -13.79
N LYS A 71 8.68 -14.56 -15.10
CA LYS A 71 7.84 -13.88 -16.11
C LYS A 71 6.99 -14.90 -16.86
N MET A 72 5.71 -14.58 -17.03
CA MET A 72 4.74 -15.36 -17.81
C MET A 72 4.13 -14.46 -18.88
N LEU A 73 4.05 -14.92 -20.12
CA LEU A 73 3.37 -14.16 -21.18
C LEU A 73 1.85 -14.26 -21.00
N GLU A 74 1.12 -13.25 -21.47
CA GLU A 74 -0.35 -13.16 -21.32
C GLU A 74 -1.06 -14.44 -21.80
N ASN A 75 -0.68 -14.97 -22.97
CA ASN A 75 -1.25 -16.22 -23.49
C ASN A 75 -0.94 -17.45 -22.63
N GLU A 76 0.16 -17.46 -21.88
CA GLU A 76 0.52 -18.54 -20.95
C GLU A 76 -0.27 -18.42 -19.65
N VAL A 77 -0.50 -17.18 -19.19
CA VAL A 77 -1.34 -16.85 -18.05
C VAL A 77 -2.76 -17.33 -18.29
N GLU A 78 -3.34 -17.01 -19.44
CA GLU A 78 -4.69 -17.44 -19.83
C GLU A 78 -4.80 -18.97 -19.97
N ALA A 79 -3.71 -19.63 -20.35
CA ALA A 79 -3.65 -21.10 -20.48
C ALA A 79 -3.45 -21.82 -19.12
N GLY A 80 -3.18 -21.09 -18.04
CA GLY A 80 -3.00 -21.67 -16.71
C GLY A 80 -1.60 -22.19 -16.40
N THR A 81 -0.56 -21.49 -16.87
CA THR A 81 0.83 -21.81 -16.55
C THR A 81 1.11 -21.87 -15.04
N ALA A 82 2.24 -22.48 -14.67
CA ALA A 82 2.67 -22.56 -13.28
C ALA A 82 2.86 -21.15 -12.70
N VAL A 83 2.38 -20.91 -11.48
CA VAL A 83 2.49 -19.57 -10.86
C VAL A 83 3.78 -19.36 -10.06
N CYS A 84 4.50 -20.44 -9.74
CA CYS A 84 5.77 -20.39 -9.02
C CYS A 84 6.91 -20.93 -9.86
N GLU A 85 8.06 -20.26 -9.80
CA GLU A 85 9.32 -20.83 -10.24
C GLU A 85 9.67 -22.06 -9.38
N THR A 86 10.35 -23.03 -9.99
CA THR A 86 10.87 -24.19 -9.26
C THR A 86 12.12 -23.77 -8.48
N VAL A 87 12.11 -23.97 -7.17
CA VAL A 87 13.23 -23.66 -6.26
C VAL A 87 13.63 -24.88 -5.46
N ASP A 88 14.82 -24.86 -4.87
CA ASP A 88 15.29 -25.96 -4.02
C ASP A 88 14.36 -26.16 -2.80
N ALA A 89 14.11 -27.42 -2.45
CA ALA A 89 13.26 -27.78 -1.30
C ALA A 89 13.80 -27.23 0.04
N ASP A 90 15.11 -26.99 0.12
CA ASP A 90 15.80 -26.43 1.27
C ASP A 90 16.02 -24.92 1.14
N THR A 91 15.27 -24.22 0.27
CA THR A 91 15.47 -22.78 -0.02
C THR A 91 15.59 -21.88 1.21
N TYR A 92 14.94 -22.19 2.33
CA TYR A 92 15.03 -21.36 3.55
C TYR A 92 16.05 -21.87 4.58
N THR A 93 16.83 -22.90 4.23
CA THR A 93 17.82 -23.54 5.09
C THR A 93 19.18 -23.74 4.42
N ASN A 94 19.26 -23.64 3.09
CA ASN A 94 20.50 -23.73 2.32
C ASN A 94 21.38 -22.47 2.39
N THR A 95 20.87 -21.39 3.00
CA THR A 95 21.66 -20.23 3.38
C THR A 95 21.44 -19.91 4.86
N ASN A 96 22.34 -19.10 5.44
CA ASN A 96 22.21 -18.64 6.83
C ASN A 96 21.40 -17.34 6.99
N TRP A 97 20.91 -16.76 5.89
CA TRP A 97 20.30 -15.43 5.87
C TRP A 97 18.92 -15.38 5.20
N ARG A 98 18.66 -16.25 4.22
CA ARG A 98 17.37 -16.35 3.55
C ARG A 98 16.41 -17.12 4.44
N LYS A 99 15.42 -16.41 4.95
CA LYS A 99 14.42 -16.91 5.88
C LYS A 99 13.01 -16.54 5.42
N ARG A 100 12.05 -17.32 5.87
CA ARG A 100 10.63 -16.98 5.86
C ARG A 100 10.42 -15.82 6.82
N ILE A 101 9.43 -14.98 6.56
CA ILE A 101 9.00 -14.02 7.59
C ILE A 101 8.17 -14.77 8.64
N SER A 102 8.50 -14.59 9.91
CA SER A 102 7.74 -15.16 11.03
C SER A 102 6.93 -14.07 11.72
N VAL A 103 5.60 -14.17 11.69
CA VAL A 103 4.68 -13.14 12.21
C VAL A 103 3.54 -13.72 13.01
N LYS A 104 2.87 -12.89 13.81
CA LYS A 104 1.56 -13.22 14.38
C LYS A 104 0.49 -12.85 13.37
N ALA A 105 -0.60 -13.62 13.31
CA ALA A 105 -1.73 -13.22 12.48
C ALA A 105 -2.30 -11.87 12.95
N GLY A 106 -2.72 -11.05 11.99
CA GLY A 106 -3.16 -9.67 12.16
C GLY A 106 -2.03 -8.63 12.15
N VAL A 107 -0.76 -9.04 12.22
CA VAL A 107 0.37 -8.11 12.12
C VAL A 107 0.64 -7.80 10.64
N PRO A 108 0.72 -6.50 10.25
CA PRO A 108 1.03 -6.13 8.89
C PRO A 108 2.48 -6.50 8.54
N VAL A 109 2.65 -7.08 7.36
CA VAL A 109 3.91 -7.32 6.67
C VAL A 109 3.99 -6.35 5.51
N TYR A 110 5.11 -5.64 5.41
CA TYR A 110 5.44 -4.75 4.31
C TYR A 110 6.45 -5.43 3.41
N PHE A 111 6.36 -5.18 2.10
CA PHE A 111 7.31 -5.71 1.14
C PHE A 111 7.68 -4.70 0.08
N ALA A 112 8.90 -4.83 -0.43
CA ALA A 112 9.46 -3.95 -1.46
C ALA A 112 9.64 -4.67 -2.78
N TYR A 113 9.32 -3.98 -3.86
CA TYR A 113 9.65 -4.37 -5.23
C TYR A 113 10.13 -3.15 -6.02
N LEU A 114 10.95 -3.38 -7.05
CA LEU A 114 11.38 -2.32 -7.96
C LEU A 114 10.49 -2.27 -9.21
N PRO A 115 10.07 -1.07 -9.64
CA PRO A 115 9.26 -0.91 -10.85
C PRO A 115 10.09 -0.99 -12.13
N ASN A 116 11.41 -0.84 -12.03
CA ASN A 116 12.39 -1.05 -13.09
C ASN A 116 12.04 -0.35 -14.44
N GLY A 117 11.55 0.88 -14.35
CA GLY A 117 11.18 1.73 -15.48
C GLY A 117 9.70 1.71 -15.84
N HIS A 118 8.91 0.76 -15.33
CA HIS A 118 7.52 0.57 -15.74
C HIS A 118 6.55 1.65 -15.23
N ILE A 119 6.99 2.44 -14.24
CA ILE A 119 6.23 3.58 -13.72
C ILE A 119 6.72 4.89 -14.33
N VAL A 120 8.03 5.11 -14.38
CA VAL A 120 8.60 6.43 -14.69
C VAL A 120 9.01 6.58 -16.16
N LYS A 121 9.50 5.51 -16.79
CA LYS A 121 10.04 5.57 -18.14
C LYS A 121 8.98 5.25 -19.17
N ASP A 122 8.40 4.05 -19.12
CA ASP A 122 7.34 3.65 -20.07
C ASP A 122 5.93 3.94 -19.54
N LYS A 123 5.76 4.16 -18.23
CA LYS A 123 4.50 4.51 -17.57
C LYS A 123 3.37 3.49 -17.79
N LYS A 124 3.69 2.25 -18.19
CA LYS A 124 2.70 1.22 -18.51
C LYS A 124 2.14 0.51 -17.28
N ALA A 125 2.85 0.55 -16.16
CA ALA A 125 2.37 -0.04 -14.90
C ALA A 125 1.48 0.92 -14.10
N ILE A 126 1.32 2.18 -14.55
CA ILE A 126 0.40 3.11 -13.91
C ILE A 126 -1.03 2.62 -14.17
N GLY A 127 -1.76 2.32 -13.09
CA GLY A 127 -3.12 1.77 -13.12
C GLY A 127 -3.18 0.24 -13.12
N THR A 128 -2.05 -0.48 -13.21
CA THR A 128 -2.04 -1.93 -12.99
C THR A 128 -2.10 -2.26 -11.50
N GLN A 129 -2.50 -3.50 -11.20
CA GLN A 129 -2.74 -3.96 -9.84
C GLN A 129 -1.87 -5.16 -9.52
N HIS A 130 -1.54 -5.32 -8.24
CA HIS A 130 -0.93 -6.53 -7.69
C HIS A 130 -1.70 -7.06 -6.49
N GLY A 131 -1.54 -8.35 -6.21
CA GLY A 131 -2.17 -9.01 -5.07
C GLY A 131 -1.23 -9.99 -4.38
N VAL A 132 -1.57 -10.35 -3.15
CA VAL A 132 -0.98 -11.49 -2.45
C VAL A 132 -2.06 -12.56 -2.33
N TYR A 133 -1.77 -13.73 -2.87
CA TYR A 133 -2.70 -14.84 -3.00
C TYR A 133 -2.23 -16.03 -2.18
N TRP A 134 -3.18 -16.78 -1.64
CA TRP A 134 -2.90 -17.97 -0.83
C TRP A 134 -4.11 -18.91 -0.75
N THR A 135 -3.88 -20.13 -0.27
CA THR A 135 -4.94 -21.12 -0.04
C THR A 135 -5.60 -20.99 1.35
N GLY A 136 -4.96 -20.24 2.26
CA GLY A 136 -5.34 -20.16 3.67
C GLY A 136 -5.13 -21.46 4.47
N LYS A 137 -4.41 -22.44 3.92
CA LYS A 137 -4.16 -23.74 4.56
C LYS A 137 -2.68 -24.08 4.57
N VAL A 138 -2.20 -24.61 5.69
CA VAL A 138 -0.83 -25.14 5.82
C VAL A 138 -0.59 -26.26 4.81
N ASP A 139 0.66 -26.39 4.36
CA ASP A 139 1.12 -27.44 3.45
C ASP A 139 0.35 -27.52 2.10
N THR A 140 -0.22 -26.39 1.66
CA THR A 140 -0.87 -26.27 0.35
C THR A 140 -0.43 -24.99 -0.35
N SER A 141 -0.40 -25.01 -1.67
CA SER A 141 -0.01 -23.88 -2.51
C SER A 141 -0.95 -23.72 -3.70
N LEU A 142 -0.99 -22.50 -4.23
CA LEU A 142 -1.57 -22.22 -5.54
C LEU A 142 -0.55 -22.64 -6.59
N THR A 143 -0.98 -23.32 -7.63
CA THR A 143 -0.11 -23.97 -8.61
C THR A 143 -0.22 -23.38 -10.00
N SER A 144 -1.39 -22.84 -10.35
CA SER A 144 -1.69 -22.29 -11.68
C SER A 144 -2.11 -20.83 -11.61
N THR A 145 -1.83 -20.07 -12.67
CA THR A 145 -2.35 -18.70 -12.85
C THR A 145 -3.88 -18.64 -12.86
N LEU A 146 -4.59 -19.72 -13.20
CA LEU A 146 -6.05 -19.79 -13.13
C LEU A 146 -6.59 -19.74 -11.69
N GLU A 147 -5.73 -19.96 -10.68
CA GLU A 147 -6.10 -19.90 -9.27
C GLU A 147 -5.89 -18.50 -8.66
N MET A 148 -5.41 -17.52 -9.43
CA MET A 148 -5.23 -16.13 -8.99
C MET A 148 -6.57 -15.37 -8.99
N THR A 149 -7.53 -15.86 -8.21
CA THR A 149 -8.90 -15.34 -8.12
C THR A 149 -9.11 -14.49 -6.86
N GLU A 150 -10.15 -13.64 -6.87
CA GLU A 150 -10.46 -12.74 -5.75
C GLU A 150 -10.61 -13.47 -4.39
N ASP A 151 -11.21 -14.67 -4.37
CA ASP A 151 -11.39 -15.45 -3.15
C ASP A 151 -10.08 -15.98 -2.55
N LYS A 152 -8.97 -15.90 -3.30
CA LYS A 152 -7.63 -16.25 -2.86
C LYS A 152 -6.81 -15.05 -2.43
N LEU A 153 -7.30 -13.81 -2.57
CA LEU A 153 -6.60 -12.62 -2.09
C LEU A 153 -6.58 -12.59 -0.56
N ILE A 154 -5.39 -12.46 0.03
CA ILE A 154 -5.22 -12.45 1.49
C ILE A 154 -5.94 -11.28 2.17
N ASN A 155 -5.98 -10.12 1.51
CA ASN A 155 -6.70 -8.93 1.98
C ASN A 155 -8.09 -8.78 1.33
N GLY A 156 -8.51 -9.72 0.47
CA GLY A 156 -9.75 -9.63 -0.31
C GLY A 156 -9.77 -8.56 -1.41
N HIS A 157 -8.64 -7.90 -1.70
CA HIS A 157 -8.50 -6.89 -2.74
C HIS A 157 -7.05 -6.82 -3.26
N THR A 158 -6.87 -6.26 -4.45
CA THR A 158 -5.57 -5.90 -5.03
C THR A 158 -5.18 -4.47 -4.64
N MET A 159 -3.92 -4.11 -4.88
CA MET A 159 -3.39 -2.76 -4.65
C MET A 159 -2.72 -2.23 -5.92
N ASP A 160 -2.65 -0.91 -6.07
CA ASP A 160 -1.93 -0.26 -7.17
C ASP A 160 -0.46 -0.71 -7.19
N TYR A 161 0.05 -1.03 -8.39
CA TYR A 161 1.48 -1.29 -8.59
C TYR A 161 2.33 -0.02 -8.46
N ASP A 162 1.78 1.13 -8.87
CA ASP A 162 2.38 2.43 -8.60
C ASP A 162 1.89 2.96 -7.25
N ASP A 163 2.74 2.92 -6.22
CA ASP A 163 2.40 3.42 -4.88
C ASP A 163 2.36 4.96 -4.78
N GLY A 164 2.56 5.65 -5.90
CA GLY A 164 2.52 7.11 -6.00
C GLY A 164 3.84 7.80 -5.66
N ASN A 165 4.83 7.10 -5.08
CA ASN A 165 6.10 7.72 -4.66
C ASN A 165 7.35 6.99 -5.17
N CYS A 166 7.27 5.68 -5.37
CA CYS A 166 8.36 4.90 -5.92
C CYS A 166 8.67 5.25 -7.38
N GLY A 167 9.85 4.85 -7.85
CA GLY A 167 10.26 5.01 -9.24
C GLY A 167 11.59 5.71 -9.42
N GLU A 168 12.12 5.63 -10.64
CA GLU A 168 13.45 6.09 -10.99
C GLU A 168 13.59 7.61 -10.91
N THR A 169 14.81 8.09 -10.68
CA THR A 169 15.12 9.52 -10.56
C THR A 169 14.84 10.31 -11.85
N TYR A 170 15.01 9.66 -13.00
CA TYR A 170 14.86 10.28 -14.32
C TYR A 170 13.85 9.51 -15.18
N ASN A 171 13.07 10.26 -15.94
CA ASN A 171 12.16 9.72 -16.95
C ASN A 171 12.92 9.26 -18.21
N TYR A 172 12.16 8.79 -19.22
CA TYR A 172 12.74 8.30 -20.47
C TYR A 172 13.58 9.38 -21.20
N GLU A 173 13.16 10.64 -21.15
CA GLU A 173 13.88 11.78 -21.75
C GLU A 173 15.07 12.29 -20.92
N GLY A 174 15.35 11.69 -19.76
CA GLY A 174 16.41 12.11 -18.85
C GLY A 174 16.06 13.30 -17.95
N ASN A 175 14.80 13.73 -17.92
CA ASN A 175 14.32 14.78 -17.01
C ASN A 175 14.02 14.20 -15.61
N PRO A 176 14.15 14.98 -14.53
CA PRO A 176 13.72 14.54 -13.19
C PRO A 176 12.27 14.05 -13.21
N SER A 177 12.03 12.88 -12.62
CA SER A 177 10.72 12.22 -12.66
C SER A 177 9.71 12.77 -11.65
N GLY A 178 10.18 13.43 -10.60
CA GLY A 178 9.38 13.81 -9.43
C GLY A 178 9.11 12.64 -8.45
N ARG A 179 9.68 11.46 -8.69
CA ARG A 179 9.62 10.31 -7.78
C ARG A 179 10.78 10.31 -6.78
N ALA A 180 10.71 9.44 -5.78
CA ALA A 180 11.71 9.35 -4.72
C ALA A 180 13.11 8.93 -5.22
N GLY A 181 13.21 8.16 -6.32
CA GLY A 181 14.46 7.86 -7.03
C GLY A 181 14.91 6.39 -6.96
N ASN A 182 16.02 6.06 -7.63
CA ASN A 182 16.45 4.68 -7.91
C ASN A 182 16.66 3.77 -6.68
N GLY A 183 16.74 4.33 -5.46
CA GLY A 183 16.85 3.57 -4.22
C GLY A 183 15.55 3.39 -3.46
N TRP A 184 14.43 3.90 -3.95
CA TRP A 184 13.16 3.91 -3.23
C TRP A 184 12.18 2.94 -3.92
N PRO A 185 12.00 1.74 -3.35
CA PRO A 185 11.15 0.72 -3.94
C PRO A 185 9.68 1.09 -3.78
N CYS A 186 8.83 0.46 -4.59
CA CYS A 186 7.40 0.46 -4.34
C CYS A 186 7.09 -0.42 -3.14
N ILE A 187 6.09 -0.05 -2.35
CA ILE A 187 5.72 -0.76 -1.12
C ILE A 187 4.33 -1.37 -1.25
N GLY A 188 4.28 -2.70 -1.08
CA GLY A 188 3.04 -3.41 -0.80
C GLY A 188 2.91 -3.78 0.67
N SER A 189 1.72 -4.19 1.08
CA SER A 189 1.50 -4.78 2.41
C SER A 189 0.42 -5.85 2.41
N PHE A 190 0.50 -6.75 3.38
CA PHE A 190 -0.56 -7.70 3.68
C PHE A 190 -0.59 -8.02 5.17
N ALA A 191 -1.69 -8.59 5.65
CA ALA A 191 -1.74 -9.18 6.98
C ALA A 191 -2.39 -10.56 6.89
N VAL A 192 -1.77 -11.57 7.52
CA VAL A 192 -2.43 -12.87 7.68
C VAL A 192 -3.69 -12.66 8.53
N PRO A 193 -4.89 -13.06 8.09
CA PRO A 193 -6.12 -12.87 8.84
C PRO A 193 -6.06 -13.40 10.27
N THR A 194 -6.59 -12.63 11.22
CA THR A 194 -6.69 -13.08 12.60
C THR A 194 -7.53 -14.36 12.71
N GLY A 195 -7.11 -15.29 13.56
CA GLY A 195 -7.71 -16.62 13.69
C GLY A 195 -7.00 -17.69 12.88
N THR A 196 -6.14 -17.33 11.92
CA THR A 196 -5.31 -18.28 11.19
C THR A 196 -4.42 -19.07 12.17
N ALA A 197 -4.49 -20.40 12.11
CA ALA A 197 -3.72 -21.26 13.03
C ALA A 197 -2.21 -21.11 12.80
N PRO A 198 -1.37 -21.34 13.83
CA PRO A 198 0.08 -21.39 13.64
C PRO A 198 0.48 -22.43 12.60
N GLY A 199 1.51 -22.12 11.81
CA GLY A 199 1.99 -22.99 10.74
C GLY A 199 2.67 -22.23 9.61
N ILE A 200 3.15 -22.96 8.61
CA ILE A 200 3.80 -22.40 7.42
C ILE A 200 2.79 -22.35 6.29
N TYR A 201 2.62 -21.17 5.70
CA TYR A 201 1.67 -20.91 4.61
C TYR A 201 2.41 -20.46 3.37
N SER A 202 2.15 -21.12 2.24
CA SER A 202 2.64 -20.69 0.93
C SER A 202 1.77 -19.55 0.39
N MET A 203 2.42 -18.53 -0.14
CA MET A 203 1.79 -17.34 -0.70
C MET A 203 2.44 -16.97 -2.04
N VAL A 204 1.70 -16.23 -2.84
CA VAL A 204 2.13 -15.75 -4.15
C VAL A 204 1.85 -14.25 -4.21
N TRP A 205 2.89 -13.44 -4.38
CA TRP A 205 2.70 -12.09 -4.90
C TRP A 205 2.59 -12.19 -6.40
N TYR A 206 1.54 -11.62 -6.98
CA TYR A 206 1.23 -11.73 -8.39
C TYR A 206 0.73 -10.39 -8.92
N TRP A 207 1.21 -9.98 -10.09
CA TRP A 207 0.72 -8.79 -10.78
C TRP A 207 0.74 -8.98 -12.28
N THR A 208 -0.17 -8.28 -12.94
CA THR A 208 -0.32 -8.28 -14.39
C THR A 208 0.23 -6.96 -14.92
N PHE A 209 1.26 -7.05 -15.74
CA PHE A 209 1.81 -5.91 -16.46
C PHE A 209 1.05 -5.73 -17.76
N TRP A 210 -0.24 -5.44 -17.69
CA TRP A 210 -1.05 -4.95 -18.80
C TRP A 210 -2.37 -4.36 -18.28
N LEU A 211 -3.00 -3.55 -19.12
CA LEU A 211 -4.37 -3.07 -18.94
C LEU A 211 -5.24 -3.63 -20.08
N ASP A 212 -6.43 -4.10 -19.75
CA ASP A 212 -7.37 -4.66 -20.74
C ASP A 212 -7.81 -3.63 -21.80
N ASN A 213 -7.79 -2.35 -21.44
CA ASN A 213 -8.08 -1.24 -22.35
C ASN A 213 -6.79 -0.51 -22.71
N GLU A 214 -6.35 -0.65 -23.97
CA GLU A 214 -5.14 0.04 -24.49
C GLU A 214 -5.23 1.57 -24.31
N ALA A 215 -6.42 2.16 -24.43
CA ALA A 215 -6.61 3.60 -24.23
C ALA A 215 -6.38 4.06 -22.78
N SER A 216 -6.31 3.13 -21.83
CA SER A 216 -6.04 3.43 -20.42
C SER A 216 -4.54 3.59 -20.12
N TYR A 217 -3.63 3.18 -21.01
CA TYR A 217 -2.20 3.39 -20.78
C TYR A 217 -1.85 4.89 -20.79
N VAL A 218 -1.03 5.30 -19.82
CA VAL A 218 -0.57 6.68 -19.72
C VAL A 218 0.32 7.08 -20.89
N ASP A 219 1.21 6.17 -21.34
CA ASP A 219 2.03 6.37 -22.53
C ASP A 219 1.52 5.53 -23.71
N GLN A 220 0.65 6.16 -24.51
CA GLN A 220 0.08 5.58 -25.73
C GLN A 220 1.14 5.30 -26.81
N SER A 221 2.29 5.98 -26.79
CA SER A 221 3.34 5.78 -27.79
C SER A 221 4.10 4.48 -27.54
N GLN A 222 4.29 4.13 -26.27
CA GLN A 222 4.95 2.90 -25.85
C GLN A 222 4.00 1.71 -25.80
N ALA A 223 2.69 1.93 -25.61
CA ALA A 223 1.68 0.88 -25.53
C ALA A 223 1.59 0.03 -26.82
N ARG A 224 1.79 0.66 -28.00
CA ARG A 224 1.65 0.00 -29.30
C ARG A 224 2.71 -1.09 -29.49
N GLY A 225 2.28 -2.36 -29.52
CA GLY A 225 3.15 -3.53 -29.73
C GLY A 225 3.62 -4.21 -28.44
N TYR A 226 3.02 -3.86 -27.30
CA TYR A 226 3.25 -4.52 -26.04
C TYR A 226 2.35 -5.76 -25.88
N PHE A 227 2.93 -6.91 -25.58
CA PHE A 227 2.24 -8.22 -25.59
C PHE A 227 1.77 -8.71 -24.21
N GLY A 228 1.85 -7.87 -23.18
CA GLY A 228 1.49 -8.26 -21.81
C GLY A 228 2.47 -9.25 -21.18
N ALA A 229 2.66 -9.14 -19.87
CA ALA A 229 3.36 -10.14 -19.07
C ALA A 229 2.85 -10.12 -17.64
N ALA A 230 2.78 -11.28 -16.98
CA ALA A 230 2.58 -11.35 -15.55
C ALA A 230 3.88 -11.72 -14.88
N TYR A 231 3.98 -11.33 -13.61
CA TYR A 231 5.11 -11.69 -12.78
C TYR A 231 4.63 -12.19 -11.44
N SER A 232 5.41 -13.09 -10.85
CA SER A 232 5.15 -13.54 -9.51
C SER A 232 6.41 -13.67 -8.67
N THR A 233 6.21 -13.65 -7.36
CA THR A 233 7.19 -14.11 -6.38
C THR A 233 6.47 -15.01 -5.40
N CYS A 234 6.87 -16.28 -5.34
CA CYS A 234 6.34 -17.22 -4.36
C CYS A 234 7.17 -17.16 -3.08
N PHE A 235 6.50 -17.21 -1.94
CA PHE A 235 7.13 -17.09 -0.64
C PHE A 235 6.35 -17.83 0.43
N GLU A 236 6.95 -17.98 1.61
CA GLU A 236 6.33 -18.65 2.74
C GLU A 236 6.34 -17.73 3.97
N VAL A 237 5.23 -17.79 4.70
CA VAL A 237 5.04 -17.06 5.96
C VAL A 237 4.86 -18.07 7.08
N GLU A 238 5.64 -17.93 8.15
CA GLU A 238 5.44 -18.68 9.38
C GLU A 238 4.52 -17.89 10.31
N VAL A 239 3.32 -18.41 10.55
CA VAL A 239 2.39 -17.87 11.53
C VAL A 239 2.75 -18.46 12.90
N THR A 240 3.17 -17.59 13.82
CA THR A 240 3.62 -17.97 15.17
C THR A 240 2.49 -18.01 16.19
N SER A 241 1.43 -17.23 15.98
CA SER A 241 0.20 -17.28 16.77
C SER A 241 -1.00 -16.77 15.98
N SER A 242 -2.20 -17.22 16.34
CA SER A 242 -3.44 -16.86 15.63
C SER A 242 -3.88 -15.40 15.79
N GLY A 243 -3.16 -14.59 16.56
CA GLY A 243 -3.64 -13.27 16.96
C GLY A 243 -4.92 -13.33 17.80
N ASN A 244 -5.35 -12.19 18.33
CA ASN A 244 -6.58 -12.13 19.11
C ASN A 244 -7.76 -11.89 18.19
N VAL A 245 -8.53 -12.93 17.87
CA VAL A 245 -9.88 -12.75 17.34
C VAL A 245 -10.69 -12.15 18.49
N ILE A 246 -11.04 -10.87 18.42
CA ILE A 246 -12.07 -10.33 19.31
C ILE A 246 -13.38 -10.98 18.85
N SER A 247 -13.65 -12.17 19.36
CA SER A 247 -14.88 -12.89 19.09
C SER A 247 -16.04 -12.13 19.73
N THR A 248 -16.99 -11.69 18.92
CA THR A 248 -18.29 -11.16 19.37
C THR A 248 -19.07 -12.18 20.22
N ALA A 249 -18.69 -13.46 20.23
CA ALA A 249 -19.26 -14.47 21.13
C ALA A 249 -18.66 -14.44 22.56
N SER A 250 -17.51 -13.80 22.76
CA SER A 250 -16.91 -13.59 24.09
C SER A 250 -17.56 -12.44 24.86
N MET A 251 -18.37 -11.60 24.19
CA MET A 251 -19.11 -10.51 24.83
C MET A 251 -20.43 -10.96 25.51
N LEU A 252 -20.83 -12.23 25.40
CA LEU A 252 -22.11 -12.71 25.94
C LEU A 252 -22.05 -13.24 27.39
N ASN A 253 -20.89 -13.23 28.06
CA ASN A 253 -20.78 -13.67 29.45
C ASN A 253 -19.93 -12.76 30.36
N ILE A 254 -19.64 -11.54 29.93
CA ILE A 254 -19.17 -10.50 30.84
C ILE A 254 -20.39 -9.63 31.15
N SER A 255 -20.85 -9.69 32.39
CA SER A 255 -21.66 -8.62 32.97
C SER A 255 -20.85 -7.32 32.84
N VAL A 256 -21.15 -6.55 31.80
CA VAL A 256 -20.54 -5.25 31.53
C VAL A 256 -20.97 -4.30 32.63
N GLU A 257 -20.08 -4.07 33.60
CA GLU A 257 -20.02 -2.79 34.28
C GLU A 257 -19.64 -1.76 33.21
N THR A 258 -20.57 -0.84 32.94
CA THR A 258 -20.44 0.19 31.92
C THR A 258 -19.44 1.23 32.40
N THR A 259 -18.15 1.08 32.08
CA THR A 259 -17.18 2.17 32.21
C THR A 259 -17.15 2.95 30.91
N THR A 260 -17.94 4.03 30.87
CA THR A 260 -17.85 5.13 29.92
C THR A 260 -16.45 5.75 29.99
N THR A 261 -15.71 5.72 28.88
CA THR A 261 -14.40 6.39 28.77
C THR A 261 -14.60 7.85 28.33
N THR A 262 -14.73 8.76 29.30
CA THR A 262 -14.85 10.21 29.07
C THR A 262 -13.45 10.84 28.93
N GLY A 263 -13.22 11.60 27.87
CA GLY A 263 -11.99 12.38 27.69
C GLY A 263 -12.12 13.78 28.30
N PHE A 264 -11.18 14.19 29.16
CA PHE A 264 -11.15 15.54 29.75
C PHE A 264 -9.93 16.32 29.25
N TYR A 265 -10.17 17.47 28.59
CA TYR A 265 -9.12 18.39 28.16
C TYR A 265 -9.11 19.65 29.04
N LYS A 266 -8.00 19.87 29.75
CA LYS A 266 -7.79 21.07 30.59
C LYS A 266 -7.15 22.20 29.79
N SER A 267 -7.60 23.42 30.11
CA SER A 267 -7.30 24.70 29.45
C SER A 267 -5.89 24.83 28.83
N GLY A 268 -5.87 25.10 27.53
CA GLY A 268 -4.70 25.45 26.73
C GLY A 268 -5.10 25.56 25.25
N THR A 269 -4.41 26.41 24.48
CA THR A 269 -4.72 26.61 23.05
C THR A 269 -4.49 25.31 22.29
N SER A 270 -5.57 24.64 21.90
CA SER A 270 -5.54 23.37 21.18
C SER A 270 -6.25 23.55 19.85
N THR A 271 -5.51 23.43 18.75
CA THR A 271 -6.07 23.45 17.39
C THR A 271 -6.47 22.04 16.99
N PHE A 272 -7.73 21.85 16.59
CA PHE A 272 -8.25 20.57 16.13
C PHE A 272 -8.49 20.64 14.62
N SER A 273 -7.89 19.72 13.87
CA SER A 273 -8.12 19.55 12.43
C SER A 273 -9.09 18.40 12.20
N GLY A 274 -10.30 18.67 11.68
CA GLY A 274 -11.20 17.59 11.26
C GLY A 274 -12.70 17.83 11.30
N LEU A 275 -13.21 18.89 11.95
CA LEU A 275 -14.65 19.17 11.90
C LEU A 275 -15.04 19.72 10.52
N LYS A 276 -15.35 18.83 9.58
CA LYS A 276 -16.23 19.16 8.46
C LYS A 276 -17.65 19.22 9.00
N THR A 277 -18.33 20.34 8.79
CA THR A 277 -19.75 20.47 9.11
C THR A 277 -20.55 19.39 8.35
N GLY A 278 -21.16 18.44 9.07
CA GLY A 278 -22.11 17.49 8.49
C GLY A 278 -21.90 16.01 8.81
N ASP A 279 -20.74 15.61 9.34
CA ASP A 279 -20.54 14.24 9.83
C ASP A 279 -20.68 14.23 11.35
N GLU A 280 -21.72 13.58 11.87
CA GLU A 280 -22.00 13.38 13.30
C GLU A 280 -21.01 12.41 13.97
N SER A 281 -19.74 12.45 13.59
CA SER A 281 -18.70 11.52 14.03
C SER A 281 -17.52 12.26 14.63
N LEU A 282 -17.25 11.99 15.91
CA LEU A 282 -16.04 12.47 16.62
C LEU A 282 -14.77 11.68 16.24
N ALA A 283 -14.83 10.82 15.20
CA ALA A 283 -13.67 10.10 14.71
C ALA A 283 -12.63 11.06 14.12
N GLY A 284 -11.47 11.18 14.78
CA GLY A 284 -10.32 11.94 14.29
C GLY A 284 -9.99 13.24 15.02
N VAL A 285 -10.64 13.53 16.16
CA VAL A 285 -10.24 14.67 17.01
C VAL A 285 -8.93 14.33 17.72
N HIS A 286 -7.83 14.97 17.32
CA HIS A 286 -6.51 14.82 17.94
C HIS A 286 -5.96 16.19 18.36
N ALA A 287 -5.39 16.29 19.57
CA ALA A 287 -4.64 17.47 19.97
C ALA A 287 -3.33 17.51 19.16
N ALA A 288 -2.96 18.68 18.63
CA ALA A 288 -1.82 18.87 17.73
C ALA A 288 -0.45 18.37 18.28
N ASN A 289 -0.35 18.07 19.58
CA ASN A 289 0.88 17.61 20.23
C ASN A 289 0.78 16.24 20.93
N SER A 290 -0.25 15.41 20.68
CA SER A 290 -0.30 14.05 21.27
C SER A 290 0.22 12.97 20.30
N SER A 291 1.21 12.19 20.74
CA SER A 291 1.71 11.03 20.00
C SER A 291 0.67 9.89 20.02
N SER A 292 -0.09 9.79 18.93
CA SER A 292 -0.70 8.58 18.37
C SER A 292 -1.11 7.46 19.34
N GLY A 293 -2.34 7.55 19.84
CA GLY A 293 -3.16 6.40 20.25
C GLY A 293 -4.59 6.66 19.81
N SER A 294 -5.16 5.82 18.94
CA SER A 294 -6.55 5.95 18.51
C SER A 294 -7.48 5.45 19.62
N GLY A 295 -7.83 6.34 20.55
CA GLY A 295 -8.95 6.13 21.46
C GLY A 295 -10.25 6.45 20.73
N VAL A 296 -11.22 5.53 20.77
CA VAL A 296 -12.61 5.82 20.41
C VAL A 296 -13.27 6.40 21.66
N PHE A 297 -13.55 7.70 21.67
CA PHE A 297 -14.21 8.36 22.80
C PHE A 297 -15.72 8.40 22.58
N SER A 298 -16.50 8.17 23.64
CA SER A 298 -17.97 8.31 23.60
C SER A 298 -18.44 9.71 24.01
N GLU A 299 -17.58 10.49 24.67
CA GLU A 299 -17.87 11.86 25.12
C GLU A 299 -16.56 12.64 25.37
N VAL A 300 -16.54 13.94 24.99
CA VAL A 300 -15.38 14.84 25.16
C VAL A 300 -15.79 16.11 25.92
N HIS A 301 -15.14 16.33 27.06
CA HIS A 301 -15.39 17.49 27.93
C HIS A 301 -14.26 18.54 27.77
N PHE A 302 -14.65 19.81 27.58
CA PHE A 302 -13.72 20.94 27.45
C PHE A 302 -13.87 21.89 28.65
N ASP A 303 -12.81 22.03 29.45
CA ASP A 303 -12.80 23.03 30.52
C ASP A 303 -12.31 24.38 29.95
N ASN A 304 -13.25 25.32 29.75
CA ASN A 304 -12.98 26.73 29.41
C ASN A 304 -12.20 26.93 28.07
N ALA A 305 -12.63 26.25 27.01
CA ALA A 305 -12.02 26.32 25.69
C ALA A 305 -12.67 27.41 24.80
N THR A 306 -11.84 28.13 24.04
CA THR A 306 -12.28 29.09 23.02
C THR A 306 -12.13 28.43 21.65
N VAL A 307 -13.22 28.30 20.90
CA VAL A 307 -13.19 27.73 19.54
C VAL A 307 -13.24 28.88 18.55
N GLY A 308 -12.23 28.98 17.69
CA GLY A 308 -12.22 29.91 16.56
C GLY A 308 -12.56 29.16 15.28
N SER A 309 -13.63 29.56 14.59
CA SER A 309 -13.94 29.06 13.26
C SER A 309 -13.38 30.01 12.20
N GLU A 310 -12.44 29.56 11.38
CA GLU A 310 -11.90 30.37 10.28
C GLU A 310 -12.81 30.22 9.05
N TRP A 311 -13.66 31.22 8.78
CA TRP A 311 -14.45 31.25 7.55
C TRP A 311 -13.67 31.97 6.45
N SER A 312 -13.08 31.21 5.51
CA SER A 312 -12.40 31.79 4.36
C SER A 312 -13.41 32.29 3.31
N LYS A 313 -13.77 33.58 3.37
CA LYS A 313 -14.27 34.34 2.22
C LYS A 313 -13.35 35.53 1.99
N GLY A 314 -12.46 35.42 0.99
CA GLY A 314 -11.76 36.53 0.36
C GLY A 314 -10.95 37.48 1.28
N SER A 315 -9.63 37.36 1.23
CA SER A 315 -8.59 38.34 1.61
C SER A 315 -8.72 39.20 2.89
N HIS A 316 -9.59 38.89 3.85
CA HIS A 316 -9.51 39.40 5.23
C HIS A 316 -10.13 38.37 6.20
N ALA A 317 -9.32 37.73 7.03
CA ALA A 317 -9.79 36.83 8.09
C ALA A 317 -10.26 37.66 9.30
N SER A 318 -11.54 37.58 9.63
CA SER A 318 -12.10 38.04 10.91
C SER A 318 -12.24 36.84 11.86
N TRP A 319 -11.89 37.01 13.12
CA TRP A 319 -11.90 35.97 14.14
C TRP A 319 -13.07 36.21 15.10
N ASP A 320 -14.06 35.33 15.10
CA ASP A 320 -15.09 35.30 16.14
C ASP A 320 -14.76 34.16 17.10
N ASN A 321 -14.72 34.49 18.41
CA ASN A 321 -14.38 33.55 19.48
C ASN A 321 -15.66 33.20 20.26
N GLU A 322 -16.01 31.92 20.31
CA GLU A 322 -17.11 31.42 21.15
C GLU A 322 -16.59 30.43 22.19
N THR A 323 -17.15 30.48 23.40
CA THR A 323 -16.81 29.59 24.52
C THR A 323 -17.77 28.41 24.55
N VAL A 324 -17.26 27.18 24.49
CA VAL A 324 -18.06 25.94 24.48
C VAL A 324 -17.68 25.06 25.67
N GLU A 325 -18.67 24.58 26.43
CA GLU A 325 -18.47 23.82 27.67
C GLU A 325 -18.54 22.28 27.50
N THR A 326 -19.14 21.73 26.44
CA THR A 326 -19.24 20.26 26.24
C THR A 326 -19.71 19.84 24.85
N LEU A 327 -19.17 18.74 24.31
CA LEU A 327 -19.68 18.08 23.09
C LEU A 327 -19.93 16.58 23.36
N SER A 328 -21.20 16.20 23.39
CA SER A 328 -21.65 14.80 23.46
C SER A 328 -22.22 14.35 22.12
N ASP A 329 -22.05 13.06 21.78
CA ASP A 329 -22.42 12.42 20.51
C ASP A 329 -23.95 12.22 20.37
N ASN A 330 -24.72 13.30 20.59
CA ASN A 330 -26.13 13.48 20.21
C ASN A 330 -26.69 14.90 20.53
N SER A 331 -25.87 15.95 20.55
CA SER A 331 -26.37 17.29 20.85
C SER A 331 -25.86 18.38 19.89
N MET A 332 -26.44 18.44 18.68
CA MET A 332 -26.74 19.77 18.13
C MET A 332 -28.05 20.24 18.76
N SER A 333 -27.97 21.14 19.73
CA SER A 333 -29.15 21.92 20.12
C SER A 333 -29.51 22.83 18.95
N GLY A 334 -30.56 22.47 18.23
CA GLY A 334 -31.21 23.41 17.32
C GLY A 334 -31.65 24.64 18.13
N ARG A 335 -31.09 25.80 17.80
CA ARG A 335 -31.70 27.08 18.18
C ARG A 335 -31.89 27.95 16.94
N SER A 336 -33.13 27.88 16.47
CA SER A 336 -33.87 28.84 15.67
C SER A 336 -33.36 30.29 15.75
N SER A 337 -33.08 30.92 14.61
CA SER A 337 -33.53 32.30 14.36
C SER A 337 -33.68 32.55 12.84
N ASP A 338 -34.93 32.73 12.45
CA ASP A 338 -35.40 33.72 11.48
C ASP A 338 -35.06 33.60 9.99
N LEU A 339 -36.11 33.23 9.26
CA LEU A 339 -36.55 33.84 8.01
C LEU A 339 -35.80 35.13 7.62
N THR A 340 -35.07 35.09 6.52
CA THR A 340 -35.26 36.09 5.46
C THR A 340 -35.04 35.43 4.10
N VAL A 341 -36.14 35.00 3.48
CA VAL A 341 -36.16 34.74 2.03
C VAL A 341 -36.04 36.10 1.34
N VAL A 342 -34.83 36.48 0.93
CA VAL A 342 -34.66 37.55 -0.06
C VAL A 342 -34.80 36.91 -1.44
N LEU A 343 -36.04 36.96 -1.92
CA LEU A 343 -36.40 36.77 -3.30
C LEU A 343 -35.74 37.88 -4.14
N LEU A 344 -34.79 37.52 -5.01
CA LEU A 344 -34.32 38.39 -6.09
C LEU A 344 -34.59 37.72 -7.43
N LEU A 345 -35.76 38.05 -7.96
CA LEU A 345 -36.06 38.07 -9.38
C LEU A 345 -35.09 39.01 -10.10
N LEU A 346 -34.53 38.55 -11.23
CA LEU A 346 -34.16 39.37 -12.39
C LEU A 346 -34.03 38.37 -13.56
N ILE A 347 -35.12 38.06 -14.28
CA ILE A 347 -35.62 38.76 -15.47
C ILE A 347 -34.47 39.26 -16.37
N ALA A 348 -34.37 38.60 -17.52
CA ALA A 348 -33.58 38.97 -18.68
C ALA A 348 -33.93 40.38 -19.19
N LEU A 349 -32.92 41.09 -19.74
CA LEU A 349 -33.09 42.04 -20.83
C LEU A 349 -31.72 42.43 -21.42
N LEU A 350 -31.66 42.30 -22.76
CA LEU A 350 -30.65 42.73 -23.74
C LEU A 350 -29.48 41.76 -24.03
#